data_AF-A0A1G0JTD1-F1
#
_entry.id   AF-A0A1G0JTD1-F1
#
_cell.length_a   1.000
_cell.length_b   1.000
_cell.length_c   1.000
_cell.angle_alpha   90.00
_cell.angle_beta   90.00
_cell.angle_gamma   90.00
#
_symmetry.space_group_name_H-M   'P 1'
#
loop_
_entity.id
_entity.type
_entity.pdbx_description
1 polymer ?
#
loop_
_entity_poly.entity_id
_entity_poly.type
_entity_poly.pdbx_seq_one_letter_code
_entity_poly.pdbx_strand_id
1 'polypeptide(L)'
;MPTNYVLIDFENVQVKSLALLQGEHFRVKVFLGPKNNKLPVELVLAMQQLGDRADYIVLEVSSANALDFHITYYLGKLVAVDPTGVFHIISKDKGFDLLIKHLNTRNISCTRSASIEQMVGMVTAPVANYADSLAATHKARAKPAPKPKAPSKALSDPHPKAAAQSKASPKSNSKTPPKVDLKESSAKSFLAPTVDETLFTLAFNDLVKRTRPGTTIKLMNTIHAKCGKEKPVAEIQKVYDALVSRGYVKVSGTKVAYVLPSQDQLAS
;
A
#
# COMPACT_ATOMS: atom_id res chain seq x y z
N MET A 1 -4.25 -37.95 -12.71
CA MET A 1 -3.76 -36.55 -12.77
C MET A 1 -3.37 -36.13 -11.37
N PRO A 2 -2.31 -35.32 -11.18
CA PRO A 2 -1.98 -34.79 -9.87
C PRO A 2 -3.13 -33.94 -9.32
N THR A 3 -3.30 -33.94 -8.01
CA THR A 3 -4.32 -33.11 -7.34
C THR A 3 -3.92 -31.63 -7.44
N ASN A 4 -4.86 -30.78 -7.85
CA ASN A 4 -4.65 -29.34 -7.94
C ASN A 4 -5.32 -28.66 -6.74
N TYR A 5 -4.51 -28.14 -5.82
CA TYR A 5 -4.98 -27.42 -4.66
C TYR A 5 -5.02 -25.92 -4.94
N VAL A 6 -6.20 -25.33 -4.86
CA VAL A 6 -6.42 -23.90 -5.12
C VAL A 6 -6.74 -23.19 -3.81
N LEU A 7 -5.83 -22.35 -3.35
CA LEU A 7 -5.96 -21.54 -2.15
C LEU A 7 -6.34 -20.11 -2.56
N ILE A 8 -7.54 -19.68 -2.20
CA ILE A 8 -8.11 -18.41 -2.64
C ILE A 8 -8.08 -17.41 -1.50
N ASP A 9 -7.34 -16.33 -1.70
CA ASP A 9 -7.37 -15.13 -0.88
C ASP A 9 -8.57 -14.27 -1.31
N PHE A 10 -9.70 -14.43 -0.61
CA PHE A 10 -10.94 -13.72 -0.94
C PHE A 10 -10.93 -12.26 -0.48
N GLU A 11 -10.01 -11.87 0.42
CA GLU A 11 -9.85 -10.46 0.81
C GLU A 11 -9.22 -9.65 -0.32
N ASN A 12 -8.25 -10.25 -1.01
CA ASN A 12 -7.50 -9.60 -2.08
C ASN A 12 -8.15 -9.79 -3.47
N VAL A 13 -8.85 -10.90 -3.69
CA VAL A 13 -9.44 -11.27 -4.98
C VAL A 13 -10.95 -11.41 -4.88
N GLN A 14 -11.67 -10.59 -5.65
CA GLN A 14 -13.10 -10.75 -5.86
C GLN A 14 -13.37 -11.88 -6.85
N VAL A 15 -13.48 -13.10 -6.33
CA VAL A 15 -13.86 -14.26 -7.14
C VAL A 15 -15.37 -14.24 -7.37
N LYS A 16 -15.77 -14.16 -8.63
CA LYS A 16 -17.19 -14.17 -9.03
C LYS A 16 -17.70 -15.59 -9.24
N SER A 17 -16.88 -16.45 -9.84
CA SER A 17 -17.28 -17.80 -10.21
C SER A 17 -16.12 -18.77 -10.04
N LEU A 18 -16.43 -20.01 -9.61
CA LEU A 18 -15.50 -21.14 -9.59
C LEU A 18 -15.80 -22.15 -10.70
N ALA A 19 -16.62 -21.79 -11.70
CA ALA A 19 -17.05 -22.72 -12.76
C ALA A 19 -15.87 -23.41 -13.48
N LEU A 20 -14.72 -22.73 -13.56
CA LEU A 20 -13.50 -23.27 -14.17
C LEU A 20 -12.78 -24.35 -13.33
N LEU A 21 -13.18 -24.53 -12.06
CA LEU A 21 -12.57 -25.45 -11.09
C LEU A 21 -13.46 -26.68 -10.80
N GLN A 22 -14.41 -26.99 -11.68
CA GLN A 22 -15.35 -28.10 -11.49
C GLN A 22 -14.70 -29.49 -11.65
N GLY A 23 -13.57 -29.57 -12.35
CA GLY A 23 -12.87 -30.84 -12.63
C GLY A 23 -12.53 -31.63 -11.36
N GLU A 24 -12.63 -32.97 -11.41
CA GLU A 24 -12.50 -33.86 -10.24
C GLU A 24 -11.20 -33.71 -9.44
N HIS A 25 -10.13 -33.29 -10.10
CA HIS A 25 -8.80 -33.13 -9.51
C HIS A 25 -8.60 -31.81 -8.75
N PHE A 26 -9.55 -30.87 -8.82
CA PHE A 26 -9.45 -29.62 -8.08
C PHE A 26 -9.96 -29.78 -6.65
N ARG A 27 -9.16 -29.27 -5.71
CA ARG A 27 -9.55 -29.07 -4.31
C ARG A 27 -9.39 -27.59 -3.97
N VAL A 28 -10.46 -26.96 -3.53
CA VAL A 28 -10.52 -25.50 -3.34
C VAL A 28 -10.61 -25.17 -1.86
N LYS A 29 -9.85 -24.17 -1.43
CA LYS A 29 -9.93 -23.61 -0.09
C LYS A 29 -10.07 -22.11 -0.20
N VAL A 30 -11.20 -21.58 0.25
CA VAL A 30 -11.50 -20.14 0.21
C VAL A 30 -11.28 -19.55 1.59
N PHE A 31 -10.31 -18.64 1.70
CA PHE A 31 -9.95 -17.98 2.95
C PHE A 31 -10.72 -16.66 3.06
N LEU A 32 -11.49 -16.53 4.13
CA LEU A 32 -12.39 -15.41 4.39
C LEU A 32 -11.90 -14.63 5.61
N GLY A 33 -11.62 -13.33 5.42
CA GLY A 33 -11.36 -12.43 6.53
C GLY A 33 -12.62 -12.13 7.34
N PRO A 34 -12.51 -11.60 8.57
CA PRO A 34 -13.65 -11.30 9.45
C PRO A 34 -14.59 -10.23 8.88
N LYS A 35 -14.13 -9.45 7.90
CA LYS A 35 -14.93 -8.44 7.19
C LYS A 35 -15.75 -9.03 6.04
N ASN A 36 -15.46 -10.26 5.60
CA ASN A 36 -16.12 -10.92 4.47
C ASN A 36 -17.39 -11.67 4.91
N ASN A 37 -18.39 -10.95 5.43
CA ASN A 37 -19.64 -11.52 5.91
C ASN A 37 -20.72 -11.71 4.82
N LYS A 38 -20.44 -11.28 3.59
CA LYS A 38 -21.32 -11.41 2.44
C LYS A 38 -20.56 -12.07 1.30
N LEU A 39 -21.10 -13.18 0.81
CA LEU A 39 -20.55 -13.91 -0.31
C LEU A 39 -21.50 -13.78 -1.52
N PRO A 40 -20.96 -13.63 -2.74
CA PRO A 40 -21.76 -13.73 -3.96
C PRO A 40 -22.47 -15.07 -4.03
N VAL A 41 -23.75 -15.06 -4.42
CA VAL A 41 -24.56 -16.28 -4.56
C VAL A 41 -23.90 -17.28 -5.51
N GLU A 42 -23.33 -16.78 -6.61
CA GLU A 42 -22.64 -17.62 -7.60
C GLU A 42 -21.45 -18.38 -7.01
N LEU A 43 -20.66 -17.74 -6.13
CA LEU A 43 -19.56 -18.40 -5.42
C LEU A 43 -20.08 -19.51 -4.51
N VAL A 44 -21.15 -19.26 -3.75
CA VAL A 44 -21.75 -20.23 -2.84
C VAL A 44 -22.31 -21.44 -3.59
N LEU A 45 -23.02 -21.20 -4.69
CA LEU A 45 -23.54 -22.27 -5.55
C LEU A 45 -22.41 -23.12 -6.14
N ALA A 46 -21.33 -22.48 -6.58
CA ALA A 46 -20.17 -23.21 -7.10
C ALA A 46 -19.48 -24.04 -6.01
N MET A 47 -19.27 -23.48 -4.81
CA MET A 47 -18.71 -24.22 -3.67
C MET A 47 -19.59 -25.43 -3.28
N GLN A 48 -20.91 -25.27 -3.29
CA GLN A 48 -21.86 -26.35 -3.04
C GLN A 48 -21.74 -27.49 -4.08
N GLN A 49 -21.52 -27.16 -5.35
CA GLN A 49 -21.31 -28.15 -6.42
C GLN A 49 -19.98 -28.90 -6.28
N LEU A 50 -18.95 -28.25 -5.75
CA LEU A 50 -17.67 -28.92 -5.49
C LEU A 50 -17.77 -29.92 -4.32
N GLY A 51 -18.71 -29.73 -3.39
CA GLY A 51 -18.96 -30.62 -2.25
C GLY A 51 -17.72 -30.72 -1.35
N ASP A 52 -17.37 -31.95 -0.95
CA ASP A 52 -16.24 -32.25 -0.05
C ASP A 52 -14.85 -31.83 -0.57
N ARG A 53 -14.79 -31.36 -1.81
CA ARG A 53 -13.56 -30.85 -2.44
C ARG A 53 -13.36 -29.37 -2.19
N ALA A 54 -14.32 -28.68 -1.56
CA ALA A 54 -14.28 -27.25 -1.34
C ALA A 54 -14.58 -26.88 0.11
N ASP A 55 -13.69 -26.09 0.73
CA ASP A 55 -13.85 -25.65 2.12
C ASP A 55 -13.75 -24.12 2.24
N TYR A 56 -14.61 -23.55 3.10
CA TYR A 56 -14.43 -22.19 3.59
C TYR A 56 -13.58 -22.20 4.87
N ILE A 57 -12.59 -21.32 4.94
CA ILE A 57 -11.75 -21.10 6.12
C ILE A 57 -11.98 -19.66 6.55
N VAL A 58 -12.72 -19.48 7.65
CA VAL A 58 -13.09 -18.16 8.18
C VAL A 58 -12.12 -17.78 9.30
N LEU A 59 -11.62 -16.55 9.25
CA LEU A 59 -10.81 -15.98 10.30
C LEU A 59 -11.69 -15.18 11.27
N GLU A 60 -11.52 -15.42 12.57
CA GLU A 60 -12.28 -14.70 13.61
C GLU A 60 -11.71 -13.31 13.90
N VAL A 61 -10.38 -13.15 13.83
CA VAL A 61 -9.69 -11.93 14.24
C VAL A 61 -8.98 -11.28 13.05
N SER A 62 -9.12 -9.96 12.94
CA SER A 62 -8.42 -9.17 11.92
C SER A 62 -7.08 -8.70 12.46
N SER A 63 -6.00 -9.07 11.79
CA SER A 63 -4.69 -8.45 11.97
C SER A 63 -4.02 -8.26 10.60
N ALA A 64 -3.01 -7.38 10.54
CA ALA A 64 -2.23 -7.22 9.32
C ALA A 64 -1.66 -8.59 8.89
N ASN A 65 -1.89 -8.96 7.63
CA ASN A 65 -1.43 -10.21 7.01
C ASN A 65 -1.95 -11.50 7.69
N ALA A 66 -3.01 -11.44 8.50
CA ALA A 66 -3.57 -12.61 9.17
C ALA A 66 -3.98 -13.71 8.19
N LEU A 67 -4.58 -13.30 7.06
CA LEU A 67 -5.05 -14.19 6.01
C LEU A 67 -3.87 -14.90 5.34
N ASP A 68 -2.80 -14.16 5.05
CA ASP A 68 -1.59 -14.68 4.41
C ASP A 68 -0.90 -15.76 5.24
N PHE A 69 -0.86 -15.57 6.57
CA PHE A 69 -0.33 -16.58 7.49
C PHE A 69 -1.17 -17.85 7.50
N HIS A 70 -2.50 -17.73 7.47
CA HIS A 70 -3.37 -18.90 7.38
C HIS A 70 -3.21 -19.63 6.05
N ILE A 71 -3.19 -18.90 4.93
CA ILE A 71 -2.93 -19.48 3.60
C ILE A 71 -1.60 -20.25 3.62
N THR A 72 -0.54 -19.63 4.16
CA THR A 72 0.78 -20.25 4.25
C THR A 72 0.78 -21.51 5.13
N TYR A 73 0.10 -21.47 6.27
CA TYR A 73 -0.04 -22.62 7.17
C TYR A 73 -0.76 -23.79 6.49
N TYR A 74 -1.90 -23.53 5.85
CA TYR A 74 -2.66 -24.56 5.15
C TYR A 74 -1.91 -25.10 3.93
N LEU A 75 -1.20 -24.24 3.20
CA LEU A 75 -0.31 -24.67 2.12
C LEU A 75 0.73 -25.65 2.64
N GLY A 76 1.42 -25.31 3.74
CA GLY A 76 2.41 -26.19 4.36
C GLY A 76 1.81 -27.54 4.79
N LYS A 77 0.62 -27.52 5.38
CA LYS A 77 -0.11 -28.75 5.77
C LYS A 77 -0.44 -29.61 4.55
N LEU A 78 -0.93 -29.01 3.46
CA LEU A 78 -1.27 -29.75 2.25
C LEU A 78 -0.03 -30.33 1.56
N VAL A 79 1.05 -29.56 1.47
CA VAL A 79 2.35 -30.02 0.96
C VAL A 79 2.87 -31.21 1.76
N ALA A 80 2.69 -31.22 3.08
CA ALA A 80 3.11 -32.35 3.92
C ALA A 80 2.25 -33.62 3.68
N VAL A 81 0.97 -33.46 3.35
CA VAL A 81 0.05 -34.58 3.09
C VAL A 81 0.21 -35.11 1.67
N ASP A 82 0.36 -34.23 0.68
CA ASP A 82 0.47 -34.57 -0.73
C ASP A 82 1.59 -33.75 -1.40
N PRO A 83 2.86 -34.17 -1.25
CA PRO A 83 4.01 -33.48 -1.84
C PRO A 83 3.99 -33.45 -3.38
N THR A 84 3.22 -34.34 -4.00
CA THR A 84 3.08 -34.46 -5.46
C THR A 84 1.97 -33.58 -6.03
N GLY A 85 1.22 -32.91 -5.17
CA GLY A 85 0.17 -31.97 -5.55
C GLY A 85 0.72 -30.73 -6.28
N VAL A 86 -0.14 -30.12 -7.09
CA VAL A 86 0.11 -28.82 -7.69
C VAL A 86 -0.66 -27.77 -6.89
N PHE A 87 0.05 -26.74 -6.44
CA PHE A 87 -0.49 -25.73 -5.53
C PHE A 87 -0.64 -24.39 -6.24
N HIS A 88 -1.81 -23.78 -6.13
CA HIS A 88 -2.13 -22.50 -6.73
C HIS A 88 -2.63 -21.54 -5.67
N ILE A 89 -1.94 -20.40 -5.51
CA ILE A 89 -2.39 -19.29 -4.67
C ILE A 89 -3.06 -18.26 -5.56
N ILE A 90 -4.33 -17.98 -5.32
CA ILE A 90 -5.07 -16.93 -6.01
C ILE A 90 -5.06 -15.68 -5.13
N SER A 91 -4.07 -14.80 -5.36
CA SER A 91 -3.90 -13.53 -4.66
C SER A 91 -3.09 -12.54 -5.52
N LYS A 92 -3.37 -11.24 -5.39
CA LYS A 92 -2.55 -10.18 -6.00
C LYS A 92 -1.39 -9.76 -5.09
N ASP A 93 -1.35 -10.23 -3.84
CA ASP A 93 -0.24 -9.94 -2.96
C ASP A 93 1.03 -10.65 -3.44
N LYS A 94 2.12 -9.88 -3.51
CA LYS A 94 3.46 -10.37 -3.86
C LYS A 94 4.20 -10.94 -2.66
N GLY A 95 3.64 -10.81 -1.44
CA GLY A 95 4.20 -11.39 -0.22
C GLY A 95 4.49 -12.90 -0.33
N PHE A 96 3.69 -13.63 -1.11
CA PHE A 96 3.86 -15.06 -1.35
C PHE A 96 5.01 -15.42 -2.30
N ASP A 97 5.53 -14.49 -3.10
CA ASP A 97 6.49 -14.79 -4.18
C ASP A 97 7.79 -15.42 -3.63
N LEU A 98 8.24 -14.98 -2.45
CA LEU A 98 9.42 -15.55 -1.78
C LEU A 98 9.18 -16.99 -1.32
N LEU A 99 8.01 -17.26 -0.74
CA LEU A 99 7.61 -18.61 -0.32
C LEU A 99 7.51 -19.54 -1.52
N ILE A 100 6.87 -19.10 -2.59
CA ILE A 100 6.70 -19.87 -3.83
C ILE A 100 8.04 -20.23 -4.43
N LYS A 101 8.96 -19.25 -4.51
CA LYS A 101 10.33 -19.51 -4.98
C LYS A 101 11.01 -20.58 -4.13
N HIS A 102 10.88 -20.51 -2.81
CA HIS A 102 11.44 -21.51 -1.91
C HIS A 102 10.84 -22.92 -2.13
N LEU A 103 9.53 -23.03 -2.28
CA LEU A 103 8.86 -24.30 -2.55
C LEU A 103 9.30 -24.90 -3.90
N ASN A 104 9.36 -24.08 -4.95
CA ASN A 104 9.80 -24.54 -6.27
C ASN A 104 11.25 -25.03 -6.26
N THR A 105 12.16 -24.43 -5.47
CA THR A 105 13.54 -24.96 -5.31
C THR A 105 13.61 -26.32 -4.64
N ARG A 106 12.53 -26.76 -3.98
CA ARG A 106 12.39 -28.08 -3.36
C ARG A 106 11.55 -29.03 -4.21
N ASN A 107 11.34 -28.72 -5.49
CA ASN A 107 10.51 -29.49 -6.43
C ASN A 107 9.03 -29.58 -6.03
N ILE A 108 8.53 -28.64 -5.22
CA ILE A 108 7.10 -28.53 -4.90
C ILE A 108 6.49 -27.54 -5.89
N SER A 109 5.57 -28.00 -6.74
CA SER A 109 4.93 -27.17 -7.77
C SER A 109 3.97 -26.17 -7.14
N CYS A 110 4.40 -24.93 -7.00
CA CYS A 110 3.58 -23.85 -6.47
C CYS A 110 3.61 -22.61 -7.38
N THR A 111 2.45 -22.04 -7.68
CA THR A 111 2.32 -20.82 -8.47
C THR A 111 1.33 -19.83 -7.85
N ARG A 112 1.50 -18.54 -8.14
CA ARG A 112 0.53 -17.50 -7.80
C ARG A 112 -0.10 -16.94 -9.06
N SER A 113 -1.41 -16.70 -8.99
CA SER A 113 -2.17 -16.05 -10.05
C SER A 113 -3.04 -14.95 -9.45
N ALA A 114 -3.27 -13.85 -10.18
CA ALA A 114 -4.10 -12.76 -9.69
C ALA A 114 -5.60 -13.09 -9.76
N SER A 115 -5.97 -14.12 -10.53
CA SER A 115 -7.33 -14.63 -10.69
C SER A 115 -7.32 -16.10 -11.10
N ILE A 116 -8.48 -16.74 -11.05
CA ILE A 116 -8.65 -18.17 -11.39
C ILE A 116 -8.43 -18.39 -12.89
N GLU A 117 -8.89 -17.47 -13.74
CA GLU A 117 -8.74 -17.56 -15.19
C GLU A 117 -7.26 -17.58 -15.61
N GLN A 118 -6.43 -16.77 -14.93
CA GLN A 118 -4.99 -16.76 -15.16
C GLN A 118 -4.31 -18.08 -14.76
N MET A 119 -4.79 -18.72 -13.69
CA MET A 119 -4.29 -20.03 -13.27
C MET A 119 -4.62 -21.09 -14.32
N VAL A 120 -5.88 -21.17 -14.76
CA VAL A 120 -6.32 -22.17 -15.75
C VAL A 120 -5.57 -22.02 -17.08
N GLY A 121 -5.32 -20.78 -17.53
CA GLY A 121 -4.52 -20.51 -18.72
C GLY A 121 -3.07 -21.00 -18.63
N MET A 122 -2.52 -21.16 -17.42
CA MET A 122 -1.18 -21.74 -17.20
C MET A 122 -1.21 -23.26 -17.07
N VAL A 123 -2.30 -23.85 -16.55
CA VAL A 123 -2.46 -25.30 -16.40
C VAL A 123 -2.76 -25.99 -17.74
N THR A 124 -3.38 -25.28 -18.69
CA THR A 124 -3.67 -25.80 -20.05
C THR A 124 -2.56 -25.57 -21.07
N ALA A 125 -1.55 -24.75 -20.75
CA ALA A 125 -0.35 -24.62 -21.56
C ALA A 125 0.57 -25.83 -21.30
N PRO A 126 1.13 -26.49 -22.34
CA PRO A 126 2.00 -27.64 -22.12
C PRO A 126 3.23 -27.19 -21.34
N VAL A 127 3.46 -27.81 -20.19
CA VAL A 127 4.67 -27.68 -19.39
C VAL A 127 5.85 -28.14 -20.25
N ALA A 128 6.57 -27.20 -20.83
CA ALA A 128 7.90 -27.46 -21.36
C ALA A 128 8.78 -27.88 -20.19
N ASN A 129 9.25 -29.13 -20.23
CA ASN A 129 10.07 -29.76 -19.21
C ASN A 129 11.26 -28.87 -18.80
N TYR A 130 11.29 -28.47 -17.53
CA TYR A 130 12.44 -27.83 -16.87
C TYR A 130 13.53 -28.86 -16.53
N ALA A 131 13.99 -29.62 -17.53
CA ALA A 131 15.14 -30.53 -17.41
C ALA A 131 16.36 -30.08 -18.23
N ASP A 132 16.20 -29.15 -19.18
CA ASP A 132 17.29 -28.75 -20.10
C ASP A 132 18.09 -27.50 -19.66
N SER A 133 17.70 -26.78 -18.60
CA SER A 133 18.39 -25.52 -18.23
C SER A 133 19.59 -25.67 -17.29
N LEU A 134 20.07 -26.89 -16.99
CA LEU A 134 21.23 -27.12 -16.13
C LEU A 134 22.55 -27.32 -16.88
N ALA A 135 22.57 -27.29 -18.21
CA ALA A 135 23.80 -27.49 -19.00
C ALA A 135 24.57 -26.21 -19.38
N ALA A 136 24.06 -25.02 -19.06
CA ALA A 136 24.68 -23.75 -19.48
C ALA A 136 25.19 -22.90 -18.31
N THR A 137 26.10 -23.42 -17.48
CA THR A 137 26.86 -22.57 -16.53
C THR A 137 28.21 -23.15 -16.14
N HIS A 138 29.05 -23.50 -17.12
CA HIS A 138 30.50 -23.56 -16.89
C HIS A 138 31.26 -22.98 -18.09
N LYS A 139 31.44 -21.65 -18.10
CA LYS A 139 32.68 -21.08 -18.66
C LYS A 139 33.13 -19.88 -17.83
N ALA A 140 34.35 -20.02 -17.34
CA ALA A 140 35.01 -19.22 -16.33
C ALA A 140 35.10 -17.73 -16.68
N ARG A 141 34.89 -16.89 -15.66
CA ARG A 141 35.28 -15.48 -15.67
C ARG A 141 36.64 -15.35 -14.99
N ALA A 142 37.69 -15.19 -15.80
CA ALA A 142 38.98 -14.70 -15.33
C ALA A 142 38.98 -13.16 -15.22
N LYS A 143 39.58 -12.64 -14.16
CA LYS A 143 39.81 -11.20 -13.88
C LYS A 143 40.88 -10.60 -14.82
N PRO A 144 41.00 -9.26 -14.88
CA PRO A 144 42.20 -8.68 -14.27
C PRO A 144 41.96 -7.41 -13.43
N ALA A 145 42.94 -7.12 -12.57
CA ALA A 145 43.03 -6.05 -11.58
C ALA A 145 43.77 -4.78 -12.13
N PRO A 146 43.83 -3.65 -11.38
CA PRO A 146 44.07 -2.28 -11.91
C PRO A 146 45.44 -1.65 -11.56
N LYS A 147 45.78 -0.52 -12.23
CA LYS A 147 46.51 0.74 -11.79
C LYS A 147 47.48 1.31 -12.88
N PRO A 148 48.07 2.53 -12.78
CA PRO A 148 47.69 3.80 -12.10
C PRO A 148 48.00 5.11 -12.93
N LYS A 149 47.49 6.28 -12.49
CA LYS A 149 48.23 7.55 -12.16
C LYS A 149 47.37 8.85 -12.29
N ALA A 150 47.48 9.71 -11.27
CA ALA A 150 47.00 11.10 -11.14
C ALA A 150 48.15 12.09 -11.52
N PRO A 151 48.16 13.41 -11.19
CA PRO A 151 47.13 14.39 -10.73
C PRO A 151 47.25 15.79 -11.41
N SER A 152 46.33 16.74 -11.14
CA SER A 152 46.68 18.16 -10.82
C SER A 152 45.47 19.01 -10.36
N LYS A 153 45.79 20.02 -9.52
CA LYS A 153 44.94 20.94 -8.74
C LYS A 153 44.73 22.30 -9.45
N ALA A 154 43.68 23.04 -9.04
CA ALA A 154 43.65 24.48 -8.61
C ALA A 154 42.26 25.11 -8.95
N LEU A 155 41.42 25.51 -7.99
CA LEU A 155 41.36 26.80 -7.25
C LEU A 155 41.13 28.05 -8.12
N SER A 156 39.91 28.62 -8.09
CA SER A 156 39.63 30.05 -7.82
C SER A 156 38.16 30.45 -8.08
N ASP A 157 37.46 30.89 -7.03
CA ASP A 157 36.47 32.00 -7.07
C ASP A 157 37.24 33.34 -7.25
N PRO A 158 36.68 34.48 -7.75
CA PRO A 158 35.43 35.11 -7.25
C PRO A 158 34.55 35.90 -8.28
N HIS A 159 33.37 36.35 -7.78
CA HIS A 159 32.42 37.40 -8.26
C HIS A 159 33.06 38.68 -8.89
N PRO A 160 32.35 39.68 -9.53
CA PRO A 160 30.94 40.14 -9.36
C PRO A 160 30.23 40.79 -10.62
N LYS A 161 29.05 41.42 -10.37
CA LYS A 161 28.33 42.51 -11.12
C LYS A 161 27.42 42.08 -12.29
N ALA A 162 26.36 42.79 -12.68
CA ALA A 162 25.41 43.76 -12.12
C ALA A 162 24.45 44.14 -13.29
N ALA A 163 23.20 44.49 -12.97
CA ALA A 163 22.29 45.38 -13.72
C ALA A 163 21.83 45.02 -15.16
N ALA A 164 20.50 44.94 -15.36
CA ALA A 164 19.74 45.95 -16.13
C ALA A 164 18.22 45.64 -16.15
N GLN A 165 17.43 46.71 -16.03
CA GLN A 165 15.97 46.77 -15.99
C GLN A 165 15.38 47.20 -17.36
N SER A 166 14.12 46.84 -17.64
CA SER A 166 13.01 47.72 -18.12
C SER A 166 11.88 46.82 -18.69
N LYS A 167 10.66 46.80 -18.13
CA LYS A 167 9.53 47.77 -18.15
C LYS A 167 8.86 47.95 -19.52
N ALA A 168 7.60 47.53 -19.64
CA ALA A 168 6.47 48.37 -20.07
C ALA A 168 5.11 47.70 -19.82
N SER A 169 4.22 48.43 -19.12
CA SER A 169 2.76 48.25 -19.06
C SER A 169 2.09 49.41 -19.82
N PRO A 170 0.77 49.39 -20.08
CA PRO A 170 -0.12 50.31 -19.33
C PRO A 170 -1.52 49.71 -18.99
N LYS A 171 -2.03 49.87 -17.76
CA LYS A 171 -3.03 50.85 -17.22
C LYS A 171 -4.48 50.58 -17.70
N SER A 172 -5.53 50.61 -16.86
CA SER A 172 -5.94 51.73 -16.00
C SER A 172 -6.80 51.31 -14.79
N ASN A 173 -7.18 52.30 -13.97
CA ASN A 173 -7.40 52.27 -12.52
C ASN A 173 -8.71 53.01 -12.15
N SER A 174 -9.22 52.77 -10.92
CA SER A 174 -10.09 53.62 -10.05
C SER A 174 -11.25 52.81 -9.43
N LYS A 175 -11.73 52.97 -8.19
CA LYS A 175 -11.42 53.78 -6.99
C LYS A 175 -12.29 53.19 -5.84
N THR A 176 -11.88 53.32 -4.58
CA THR A 176 -12.58 52.89 -3.33
C THR A 176 -13.48 54.03 -2.73
N PRO A 177 -14.05 53.90 -1.50
CA PRO A 177 -15.43 53.54 -1.06
C PRO A 177 -16.20 54.75 -0.43
N PRO A 178 -17.45 54.71 0.17
CA PRO A 178 -17.73 54.13 1.52
C PRO A 178 -19.21 53.74 1.91
N LYS A 179 -19.34 52.94 3.01
CA LYS A 179 -20.28 52.97 4.18
C LYS A 179 -21.85 52.82 4.10
N VAL A 180 -22.35 51.83 4.89
CA VAL A 180 -23.62 51.65 5.71
C VAL A 180 -25.01 51.89 5.03
N ASP A 181 -26.10 51.12 5.21
CA ASP A 181 -26.70 50.44 6.38
C ASP A 181 -27.70 49.30 5.99
N LEU A 182 -27.80 48.31 6.89
CA LEU A 182 -28.95 47.48 7.34
C LEU A 182 -30.12 47.09 6.38
N LYS A 183 -30.30 45.78 6.18
CA LYS A 183 -31.53 45.07 6.60
C LYS A 183 -31.38 43.54 6.65
N GLU A 184 -31.78 42.99 7.78
CA GLU A 184 -31.93 41.57 8.11
C GLU A 184 -32.89 40.82 7.17
N SER A 185 -32.62 39.54 6.93
CA SER A 185 -33.54 38.49 7.42
C SER A 185 -33.00 37.06 7.17
N SER A 186 -32.93 36.33 8.28
CA SER A 186 -33.42 34.95 8.43
C SER A 186 -32.65 33.77 7.81
N ALA A 187 -31.90 33.11 8.70
CA ALA A 187 -32.14 31.73 9.15
C ALA A 187 -31.03 30.68 8.92
N LYS A 188 -30.75 30.00 10.04
CA LYS A 188 -30.12 28.67 10.25
C LYS A 188 -28.61 28.63 10.45
N SER A 189 -28.28 28.92 11.71
CA SER A 189 -27.36 28.17 12.56
C SER A 189 -27.17 26.69 12.18
N PHE A 190 -25.92 26.29 11.93
CA PHE A 190 -25.38 25.02 12.39
C PHE A 190 -23.93 25.26 12.82
N LEU A 191 -23.62 24.82 14.04
CA LEU A 191 -22.34 25.03 14.72
C LEU A 191 -21.19 24.46 13.89
N ALA A 192 -20.15 25.27 13.70
CA ALA A 192 -18.88 24.82 13.14
C ALA A 192 -18.33 23.66 13.99
N PRO A 193 -17.78 22.58 13.39
CA PRO A 193 -17.18 21.51 14.16
C PRO A 193 -15.94 22.10 14.84
N THR A 194 -16.04 22.28 16.15
CA THR A 194 -14.94 22.68 17.02
C THR A 194 -13.83 21.64 16.86
N VAL A 195 -12.81 21.99 16.08
CA VAL A 195 -11.52 21.31 16.17
C VAL A 195 -11.11 21.46 17.62
N ASP A 196 -10.77 20.35 18.26
CA ASP A 196 -10.23 20.35 19.62
C ASP A 196 -8.87 21.07 19.56
N GLU A 197 -8.89 22.40 19.67
CA GLU A 197 -7.75 23.32 19.53
C GLU A 197 -6.58 22.84 20.40
N THR A 198 -6.89 22.24 21.54
CA THR A 198 -5.92 21.64 22.46
C THR A 198 -5.09 20.53 21.82
N LEU A 199 -5.71 19.63 21.04
CA LEU A 199 -5.04 18.55 20.32
C LEU A 199 -4.21 19.09 19.16
N PHE A 200 -4.74 20.11 18.48
CA PHE A 200 -4.01 20.78 17.42
C PHE A 200 -2.72 21.39 17.96
N THR A 201 -2.80 22.17 19.05
CA THR A 201 -1.63 22.79 19.69
C THR A 201 -0.62 21.75 20.15
N LEU A 202 -1.08 20.62 20.70
CA LEU A 202 -0.23 19.52 21.16
C LEU A 202 0.53 18.86 20.00
N ALA A 203 -0.16 18.52 18.91
CA ALA A 203 0.43 17.91 17.73
C ALA A 203 1.38 18.88 17.01
N PHE A 204 0.97 20.14 16.88
CA PHE A 204 1.76 21.19 16.26
C PHE A 204 3.08 21.43 17.01
N ASN A 205 3.03 21.54 18.34
CA ASN A 205 4.23 21.72 19.16
C ASN A 205 5.20 20.53 19.07
N ASP A 206 4.69 19.30 18.92
CA ASP A 206 5.54 18.12 18.72
C ASP A 206 6.26 18.15 17.36
N LEU A 207 5.55 18.54 16.30
CA LEU A 207 6.09 18.67 14.94
C LEU A 207 7.16 19.77 14.83
N VAL A 208 7.01 20.85 15.60
CA VAL A 208 8.00 21.93 15.69
C VAL A 208 9.23 21.49 16.49
N LYS A 209 9.05 20.68 17.54
CA LYS A 209 10.12 20.37 18.51
C LYS A 209 10.92 19.10 18.21
N ARG A 210 10.32 18.05 17.65
CA ARG A 210 10.91 16.70 17.69
C ARG A 210 10.75 15.88 16.42
N THR A 211 9.62 15.98 15.73
CA THR A 211 9.27 15.02 14.68
C THR A 211 8.90 15.71 13.37
N ARG A 212 9.48 15.26 12.25
CA ARG A 212 9.10 15.72 10.90
C ARG A 212 8.89 14.54 9.96
N PRO A 213 7.77 13.81 10.10
CA PRO A 213 7.48 12.65 9.27
C PRO A 213 7.47 12.96 7.77
N GLY A 214 8.19 12.21 6.94
CA GLY A 214 8.30 12.49 5.50
C GLY A 214 7.10 12.08 4.64
N THR A 215 6.13 11.36 5.21
CA THR A 215 4.96 10.83 4.48
C THR A 215 3.67 11.02 5.25
N THR A 216 2.55 11.09 4.52
CA THR A 216 1.21 11.35 5.08
C THR A 216 0.83 10.31 6.13
N ILE A 217 1.09 9.03 5.85
CA ILE A 217 0.80 7.91 6.76
C ILE A 217 1.61 8.05 8.06
N LYS A 218 2.91 8.39 7.95
CA LYS A 218 3.76 8.57 9.14
C LYS A 218 3.34 9.80 9.94
N LEU A 219 2.89 10.87 9.27
CA LEU A 219 2.37 12.06 9.93
C LEU A 219 1.11 11.73 10.74
N MET A 220 0.13 11.05 10.15
CA MET A 220 -1.10 10.66 10.86
C MET A 220 -0.83 9.75 12.06
N ASN A 221 0.07 8.77 11.92
CA ASN A 221 0.46 7.91 13.03
C ASN A 221 1.20 8.66 14.14
N THR A 222 1.99 9.68 13.79
CA THR A 222 2.69 10.54 14.76
C THR A 222 1.70 11.41 15.53
N ILE A 223 0.73 12.00 14.84
CA ILE A 223 -0.37 12.76 15.46
C ILE A 223 -1.18 11.84 16.38
N HIS A 224 -1.49 10.60 15.95
CA HIS A 224 -2.21 9.62 16.77
C HIS A 224 -1.45 9.27 18.06
N ALA A 225 -0.15 8.98 17.92
CA ALA A 225 0.70 8.64 19.06
C ALA A 225 0.77 9.78 20.07
N LYS A 226 0.67 11.03 19.61
CA LYS A 226 0.76 12.22 20.46
C LYS A 226 -0.58 12.62 21.08
N CYS A 227 -1.65 12.63 20.30
CA CYS A 227 -3.00 13.01 20.74
C CYS A 227 -3.71 11.93 21.59
N GLY A 228 -3.11 10.75 21.72
CA GLY A 228 -3.60 9.63 22.53
C GLY A 228 -4.17 8.51 21.67
N LYS A 229 -3.74 7.27 21.95
CA LYS A 229 -4.12 6.07 21.18
C LYS A 229 -5.62 5.73 21.30
N GLU A 230 -6.27 6.21 22.35
CA GLU A 230 -7.71 6.05 22.62
C GLU A 230 -8.59 6.91 21.71
N LYS A 231 -8.02 7.92 21.02
CA LYS A 231 -8.82 8.83 20.20
C LYS A 231 -9.16 8.20 18.83
N PRO A 232 -10.41 8.37 18.35
CA PRO A 232 -10.85 7.81 17.10
C PRO A 232 -10.13 8.45 15.90
N VAL A 233 -9.90 7.64 14.86
CA VAL A 233 -9.17 8.05 13.65
C VAL A 233 -9.77 9.28 12.98
N ALA A 234 -11.09 9.46 13.10
CA ALA A 234 -11.80 10.63 12.57
C ALA A 234 -11.38 11.96 13.21
N GLU A 235 -10.99 11.98 14.49
CA GLU A 235 -10.51 13.20 15.17
C GLU A 235 -9.09 13.55 14.73
N ILE A 236 -8.25 12.54 14.52
CA ILE A 236 -6.88 12.70 14.03
C ILE A 236 -6.90 13.27 12.61
N GLN A 237 -7.82 12.79 11.78
CA GLN A 237 -8.03 13.31 10.44
C GLN A 237 -8.38 14.80 10.48
N LYS A 238 -9.26 15.23 11.39
CA LYS A 238 -9.58 16.66 11.57
C LYS A 238 -8.37 17.50 11.98
N VAL A 239 -7.49 16.98 12.84
CA VAL A 239 -6.25 17.67 13.23
C VAL A 239 -5.26 17.76 12.07
N TYR A 240 -5.13 16.68 11.30
CA TYR A 240 -4.33 16.67 10.08
C TYR A 240 -4.85 17.66 9.03
N ASP A 241 -6.16 17.67 8.79
CA ASP A 241 -6.80 18.59 7.85
C ASP A 241 -6.60 20.04 8.31
N ALA A 242 -6.70 20.33 9.61
CA ALA A 242 -6.41 21.65 10.16
C ALA A 242 -4.95 22.08 9.95
N LEU A 243 -3.97 21.18 10.05
CA LEU A 243 -2.55 21.48 9.78
C LEU A 243 -2.30 21.81 8.30
N VAL A 244 -3.03 21.15 7.39
CA VAL A 244 -2.96 21.40 5.95
C VAL A 244 -3.68 22.70 5.60
N SER A 245 -4.90 22.91 6.10
CA SER A 245 -5.69 24.12 5.86
C SER A 245 -5.04 25.39 6.41
N ARG A 246 -4.33 25.29 7.54
CA ARG A 246 -3.55 26.41 8.12
C ARG A 246 -2.20 26.62 7.44
N GLY A 247 -1.86 25.80 6.44
CA GLY A 247 -0.66 25.97 5.60
C GLY A 247 0.65 25.51 6.23
N TYR A 248 0.61 24.91 7.43
CA TYR A 248 1.80 24.39 8.11
C TYR A 248 2.36 23.12 7.48
N VAL A 249 1.50 22.39 6.76
CA VAL A 249 1.83 21.13 6.10
C VAL A 249 1.37 21.21 4.64
N LYS A 250 2.32 21.01 3.72
CA LYS A 250 2.06 20.91 2.28
C LYS A 250 2.19 19.45 1.85
N VAL A 251 1.16 18.94 1.19
CA VAL A 251 1.08 17.54 0.77
C VAL A 251 1.29 17.47 -0.74
N SER A 252 2.17 16.57 -1.19
CA SER A 252 2.41 16.29 -2.60
C SER A 252 2.37 14.77 -2.80
N GLY A 253 1.20 14.25 -3.16
CA GLY A 253 0.94 12.82 -3.25
C GLY A 253 1.14 12.12 -1.90
N THR A 254 2.18 11.29 -1.80
CA THR A 254 2.54 10.55 -0.58
C THR A 254 3.55 11.27 0.32
N LYS A 255 4.14 12.36 -0.15
CA LYS A 255 5.17 13.12 0.57
C LYS A 255 4.60 14.34 1.25
N VAL A 256 5.21 14.69 2.38
CA VAL A 256 4.83 15.83 3.20
C VAL A 256 6.01 16.80 3.32
N ALA A 257 5.75 18.07 3.07
CA ALA A 257 6.67 19.18 3.29
C ALA A 257 6.12 20.10 4.39
N TYR A 258 7.00 20.64 5.23
CA TYR A 258 6.63 21.43 6.39
C TYR A 258 6.94 22.91 6.17
N VAL A 259 5.96 23.76 6.48
CA VAL A 259 6.10 25.22 6.57
C VAL A 259 5.79 25.60 8.01
N LEU A 260 6.60 25.10 8.93
CA LEU A 260 6.45 25.34 10.36
C LEU A 260 7.27 26.57 10.78
N PRO A 261 6.74 27.45 11.65
CA PRO A 261 7.50 28.57 12.18
C PRO A 261 8.68 28.07 13.04
N SER A 262 9.78 28.81 13.03
CA SER A 262 10.94 28.56 13.89
C SER A 262 10.54 28.68 15.38
N GLN A 263 11.18 27.90 16.24
CA GLN A 263 10.86 27.85 17.69
C GLN A 263 10.84 29.23 18.35
N ASP A 264 11.64 30.18 17.87
CA ASP A 264 11.73 31.54 18.40
C ASP A 264 10.49 32.41 18.11
N GLN A 265 9.62 32.01 17.17
CA GLN A 265 8.43 32.78 16.78
C GLN A 265 7.15 32.39 17.55
N LEU A 266 7.22 31.39 18.44
CA LEU A 266 6.08 30.87 19.21
C LEU A 266 6.06 31.33 20.68
N ALA A 267 6.99 32.22 21.07
CA ALA A 267 7.16 32.70 22.45
C ALA A 267 6.84 34.20 22.63
N SER A 268 6.11 34.82 21.70
CA SER A 268 5.64 36.21 21.78
C SER A 268 4.13 36.30 21.93
#